data_AF-A0A260Z9V7-F1
#
_entry.id   AF-A0A260Z9V7-F1
#
_cell.length_a   1.000
_cell.length_b   1.000
_cell.length_c   1.000
_cell.angle_alpha   90.00
_cell.angle_beta   90.00
_cell.angle_gamma   90.00
#
_symmetry.space_group_name_H-M   'P 1'
#
loop_
_entity.id
_entity.type
_entity.pdbx_description
1 polymer ?
#
loop_
_entity_poly.entity_id
_entity_poly.type
_entity_poly.pdbx_seq_one_letter_code
_entity_poly.pdbx_strand_id
1 'polypeptide(L)'
;MTGNSVDYDLPGNGQFYCIECERHFIDEKTRQLHRKTKLHKNRVKTLKEVPYTQAEANAAGGSGFFPAITMKTRIQLPTQPDVPVSVEELEKK
;
A
#
# COMPACT_ATOMS: atom_id res chain seq x y z
N MET A 1 5.81 16.22 -7.53
CA MET A 1 6.68 15.37 -8.36
C MET A 1 7.42 14.45 -7.42
N THR A 2 6.90 13.25 -7.18
CA THR A 2 7.50 12.24 -6.28
C THR A 2 8.63 11.55 -7.05
N GLY A 3 9.86 11.65 -6.55
CA GLY A 3 11.07 11.13 -7.18
C GLY A 3 11.14 9.61 -7.11
N ASN A 4 10.60 8.95 -8.14
CA ASN A 4 11.07 7.63 -8.52
C ASN A 4 12.25 7.83 -9.47
N SER A 5 13.39 7.20 -9.19
CA SER A 5 14.47 7.08 -10.16
C SER A 5 13.92 6.44 -11.43
N VAL A 6 14.36 6.92 -12.59
CA VAL A 6 13.92 6.40 -13.90
C VAL A 6 14.39 4.95 -14.00
N ASP A 7 13.44 4.02 -13.94
CA ASP A 7 13.72 2.59 -14.01
C ASP A 7 13.27 2.06 -15.38
N TYR A 8 14.22 1.66 -16.20
CA TYR A 8 14.00 1.25 -17.58
C TYR A 8 13.40 -0.16 -17.72
N ASP A 9 13.38 -0.96 -16.65
CA ASP A 9 12.78 -2.30 -16.67
C ASP A 9 11.25 -2.26 -16.48
N LEU A 10 10.73 -1.13 -15.96
CA LEU A 10 9.32 -0.95 -15.67
C LEU A 10 8.60 -0.14 -16.75
N PRO A 11 7.32 -0.44 -17.05
CA PRO A 11 6.58 0.25 -18.08
C PRO A 11 6.38 1.74 -17.72
N GLY A 12 6.53 2.61 -18.72
CA GLY A 12 6.51 4.07 -18.52
C GLY A 12 7.72 4.56 -17.71
N ASN A 13 8.82 3.82 -17.74
CA ASN A 13 10.06 4.06 -17.01
C ASN A 13 9.85 4.29 -15.50
N GLY A 14 8.89 3.59 -14.90
CA GLY A 14 8.53 3.72 -13.48
C GLY A 14 7.82 5.03 -13.10
N GLN A 15 7.52 5.92 -14.06
CA GLN A 15 7.01 7.27 -13.78
C GLN A 15 5.50 7.28 -13.49
N PHE A 16 4.71 6.46 -14.21
CA PHE A 16 3.25 6.46 -14.07
C PHE A 16 2.77 5.30 -13.20
N TYR A 17 3.05 5.39 -11.91
CA TYR A 17 2.67 4.38 -10.92
C TYR A 17 1.35 4.70 -10.20
N CYS A 18 0.57 3.67 -9.86
CA CYS A 18 -0.60 3.77 -8.99
C CYS A 18 -0.36 3.02 -7.67
N ILE A 19 -0.20 3.76 -6.57
CA ILE A 19 0.14 3.23 -5.24
C ILE A 19 -0.93 2.26 -4.72
N GLU A 20 -2.20 2.58 -4.93
CA GLU A 20 -3.31 1.81 -4.36
C GLU A 20 -3.50 0.43 -5.01
N CYS A 21 -3.03 0.27 -6.25
CA CYS A 21 -3.22 -0.93 -7.06
C CYS A 21 -1.90 -1.61 -7.46
N GLU A 22 -0.76 -1.10 -6.98
CA GLU A 22 0.58 -1.65 -7.24
C GLU A 22 0.86 -1.91 -8.73
N ARG A 23 0.46 -0.95 -9.59
CA ARG A 23 0.56 -1.10 -11.04
C ARG A 23 1.24 0.08 -11.71
N HIS A 24 2.15 -0.25 -12.63
CA HIS A 24 2.81 0.69 -13.52
C HIS A 24 2.05 0.82 -14.85
N PHE A 25 2.01 2.04 -15.37
CA PHE A 25 1.34 2.40 -16.62
C PHE A 25 2.35 3.04 -17.58
N ILE A 26 2.05 2.98 -18.88
CA ILE A 26 2.92 3.51 -19.94
C ILE A 26 2.76 5.03 -20.06
N ASP A 27 1.52 5.53 -19.94
CA ASP A 27 1.18 6.95 -20.10
C ASP A 27 0.42 7.51 -18.89
N GLU A 28 0.52 8.82 -18.69
CA GLU A 28 -0.29 9.52 -17.70
C GLU A 28 -1.79 9.38 -17.95
N LYS A 29 -2.23 9.47 -19.20
CA LYS A 29 -3.66 9.37 -19.57
C LYS A 29 -4.24 8.03 -19.14
N THR A 30 -3.51 6.94 -19.37
CA THR A 30 -3.94 5.59 -18.99
C THR A 30 -4.03 5.43 -17.47
N ARG A 31 -3.07 5.99 -16.71
CA ARG A 31 -3.12 6.06 -15.25
C ARG A 31 -4.35 6.84 -14.77
N GLN A 32 -4.66 7.99 -15.37
CA GLN A 32 -5.83 8.79 -14.98
C GLN A 32 -7.16 8.06 -15.28
N LEU A 33 -7.24 7.36 -16.42
CA LEU A 33 -8.39 6.52 -16.74
C LEU A 33 -8.54 5.37 -15.73
N HIS A 34 -7.45 4.71 -15.36
CA HIS A 34 -7.44 3.66 -14.33
C HIS A 34 -8.05 4.15 -13.01
N ARG A 35 -7.69 5.37 -12.55
CA ARG A 35 -8.24 5.94 -11.31
C ARG A 35 -9.77 6.13 -11.34
N LYS A 36 -10.36 6.29 -12.53
CA LYS A 36 -11.82 6.46 -12.68
C LYS A 36 -12.57 5.12 -12.68
N THR A 37 -11.88 4.00 -12.92
CA THR A 37 -12.49 2.67 -13.01
C THR A 37 -13.06 2.19 -11.68
N LYS A 38 -14.04 1.27 -11.74
CA LYS A 38 -14.67 0.67 -10.55
C LYS A 38 -13.67 -0.12 -9.70
N LEU A 39 -12.73 -0.82 -10.35
CA LEU A 39 -11.72 -1.63 -9.68
C LEU A 39 -10.87 -0.80 -8.72
N HIS A 40 -10.34 0.34 -9.22
CA HIS A 40 -9.57 1.26 -8.42
C HIS A 40 -10.38 1.84 -7.24
N LYS A 41 -11.61 2.31 -7.52
CA LYS A 41 -12.50 2.85 -6.49
C LYS A 41 -12.84 1.84 -5.40
N ASN A 42 -12.97 0.56 -5.76
CA ASN A 42 -13.18 -0.50 -4.78
C ASN A 42 -11.93 -0.74 -3.94
N ARG A 43 -10.74 -0.74 -4.55
CA ARG A 43 -9.47 -0.89 -3.82
C ARG A 43 -9.23 0.24 -2.82
N VAL A 44 -9.56 1.48 -3.19
CA VAL A 44 -9.52 2.63 -2.28
C VAL A 44 -10.44 2.45 -1.07
N LYS A 45 -11.61 1.83 -1.27
CA LYS A 45 -12.54 1.56 -0.17
C LYS A 45 -11.98 0.49 0.77
N THR A 46 -11.47 -0.61 0.23
CA THR A 46 -10.88 -1.68 1.04
C THR A 46 -9.65 -1.19 1.82
N LEU A 47 -8.83 -0.31 1.24
CA LEU A 47 -7.67 0.29 1.92
C LEU A 47 -8.04 1.24 3.08
N LYS A 48 -9.27 1.76 3.09
CA LYS A 48 -9.78 2.60 4.20
C LYS A 48 -10.30 1.77 5.37
N GLU A 49 -10.51 0.47 5.16
CA GLU A 49 -10.93 -0.47 6.18
C GLU A 49 -9.69 -0.98 6.95
N VAL A 50 -9.90 -1.40 8.19
CA VAL A 50 -8.80 -1.91 9.01
C VAL A 50 -8.31 -3.22 8.38
N PRO A 51 -7.00 -3.38 8.14
CA PRO A 51 -6.48 -4.62 7.61
C PRO A 51 -6.70 -5.74 8.63
N TYR A 52 -7.09 -6.91 8.15
CA TYR A 52 -7.26 -8.09 8.98
C TYR A 52 -5.93 -8.47 9.65
N THR A 53 -5.97 -8.78 10.94
CA THR A 53 -4.77 -9.13 11.72
C THR A 53 -4.87 -10.53 12.33
N GLN A 54 -3.73 -11.17 12.54
CA GLN A 54 -3.68 -12.50 13.17
C GLN A 54 -4.26 -12.51 14.59
N ALA A 55 -4.13 -11.40 15.33
CA ALA A 55 -4.71 -11.27 16.67
C ALA A 55 -6.24 -11.37 16.64
N GLU A 56 -6.87 -10.79 15.61
CA GLU A 56 -8.32 -10.90 15.37
C GLU A 56 -8.73 -12.34 15.04
N ALA A 57 -7.93 -13.05 14.23
CA ALA A 57 -8.14 -14.47 13.93
C ALA A 57 -8.12 -15.34 15.20
N ASN A 58 -7.11 -15.13 16.05
CA ASN A 58 -6.95 -15.90 17.29
C ASN A 58 -8.09 -15.58 18.28
N ALA A 59 -8.49 -14.31 18.40
CA ALA A 59 -9.63 -13.91 19.23
C ALA A 59 -10.95 -14.57 18.76
N ALA A 60 -11.21 -14.62 17.45
CA ALA A 60 -12.36 -15.32 16.87
C ALA A 60 -12.30 -16.84 17.09
N GLY A 61 -11.10 -17.41 17.10
CA GLY A 61 -10.86 -18.83 17.40
C GLY A 61 -10.92 -19.20 18.88
N GLY A 62 -11.23 -18.26 19.78
CA GLY A 62 -11.31 -18.48 21.22
C GLY A 62 -9.96 -18.44 21.94
N SER A 63 -8.87 -18.13 21.24
CA SER A 63 -7.50 -18.06 21.75
C SER A 63 -6.96 -16.62 21.68
N GLY A 64 -7.67 -15.65 22.27
CA GLY A 64 -7.18 -14.26 22.29
C GLY A 64 -8.14 -13.26 22.92
N PHE A 65 -7.67 -12.03 23.07
CA PHE A 65 -8.47 -10.87 23.50
C PHE A 65 -8.97 -10.12 22.26
N PHE A 66 -10.28 -9.87 22.16
CA PHE A 66 -10.85 -9.07 21.07
C PHE A 66 -10.74 -7.58 21.45
N PRO A 67 -9.86 -6.78 20.82
CA PRO A 67 -9.93 -5.34 21.00
C PRO A 67 -11.26 -4.87 20.40
N ALA A 68 -12.07 -4.15 21.19
CA ALA A 68 -13.29 -3.53 20.71
C ALA A 68 -12.93 -2.43 19.69
N ILE A 69 -12.71 -2.81 18.43
CA ILE A 69 -12.40 -1.90 17.34
C ILE A 69 -13.71 -1.19 16.94
N THR A 70 -14.00 -0.08 17.60
CA THR A 70 -15.06 0.83 17.16
C THR A 70 -14.52 1.73 16.05
N MET A 71 -15.41 2.17 15.15
CA MET A 71 -15.07 3.02 14.00
C MET A 71 -14.34 4.35 14.36
N LYS A 72 -14.25 4.72 15.64
CA LYS A 72 -13.59 5.93 16.16
C LYS A 72 -12.12 5.72 16.57
N THR A 73 -11.64 4.49 16.70
CA THR A 73 -10.20 4.16 16.89
C THR A 73 -9.43 4.12 15.56
N ARG A 74 -10.08 4.59 14.48
CA ARG A 74 -9.64 4.53 13.09
C ARG A 74 -8.49 5.50 12.86
N ILE A 75 -7.33 4.95 12.51
CA ILE A 75 -6.09 5.64 12.10
C ILE A 75 -5.21 6.10 13.28
N GLN A 76 -4.77 5.16 14.11
CA GLN A 76 -3.34 5.15 14.44
C GLN A 76 -2.83 3.79 13.99
N LEU A 77 -2.50 3.67 12.70
CA LEU A 77 -1.53 2.66 12.30
C LEU A 77 -0.26 3.02 13.10
N PRO A 78 0.45 2.07 13.74
CA PRO A 78 1.81 2.37 14.19
C PRO A 78 2.51 2.96 12.97
N THR A 79 2.84 4.24 13.04
CA THR A 79 3.68 4.91 12.04
C THR A 79 4.84 3.95 11.85
N GLN A 80 4.97 3.38 10.66
CA GLN A 80 6.15 2.60 10.33
C GLN A 80 7.31 3.49 10.77
N PRO A 81 8.13 3.08 11.77
CA PRO A 81 9.32 3.85 12.03
C PRO A 81 10.05 3.86 10.70
N ASP A 82 10.26 5.06 10.19
CA ASP A 82 11.11 5.37 9.06
C ASP A 82 12.42 4.61 9.24
N VAL A 83 12.46 3.37 8.74
CA VAL A 83 13.69 2.64 8.53
C VAL A 83 14.35 3.40 7.39
N PRO A 84 15.43 4.15 7.62
CA PRO A 84 16.24 4.60 6.52
C PRO A 84 16.76 3.34 5.85
N VAL A 85 16.23 3.01 4.66
CA VAL A 85 16.85 2.02 3.79
C VAL A 85 18.14 2.68 3.29
N SER A 86 19.21 2.54 4.07
CA SER A 86 20.57 2.88 3.67
C SER A 86 20.99 1.89 2.58
N VAL A 87 21.01 2.37 1.34
CA VAL A 87 21.26 1.63 0.10
C VAL A 87 22.71 1.15 -0.07
N GLU A 88 23.50 1.00 0.99
CA GLU A 88 24.96 0.83 0.89
C GLU A 88 25.49 -0.60 1.10
N GLU A 89 24.62 -1.61 1.28
CA GLU A 89 25.07 -2.97 1.63
C GLU A 89 24.69 -4.05 0.61
N LEU A 90 24.81 -3.75 -0.69
CA LEU A 90 24.70 -4.77 -1.74
C LEU A 90 25.82 -4.78 -2.81
N GLU A 91 26.87 -3.96 -2.68
CA GLU A 91 28.00 -3.95 -3.63
C GLU A 91 29.27 -4.66 -3.11
N LYS A 92 29.19 -5.40 -2.00
CA LYS A 92 30.29 -6.29 -1.57
C LYS A 92 29.79 -7.70 -1.30
N LYS A 93 29.62 -8.44 -2.39
CA LYS A 93 29.79 -9.89 -2.44
C LYS A 93 30.37 -10.28 -3.79
#